data_AF-A0A2V4DS98-F1
#
_entry.id   AF-A0A2V4DS98-F1
#
_cell.length_a   1.000
_cell.length_b   1.000
_cell.length_c   1.000
_cell.angle_alpha   90.00
_cell.angle_beta   90.00
_cell.angle_gamma   90.00
#
_symmetry.space_group_name_H-M   'P 1'
#
loop_
_entity.id
_entity.type
_entity.pdbx_description
1 polymer ?
#
loop_
_entity_poly.entity_id
_entity_poly.type
_entity_poly.pdbx_seq_one_letter_code
_entity_poly.pdbx_strand_id
1 'polypeptide(L)' 'MINASKQDLGICFVSEQFVHDEIQNGELIPILTEWVGIPRPVYVMVRDRCYIPNRVKIFKQYIEQYIKDENVNYQI' A
#
# COMPACT_ATOMS: atom_id res chain seq x y z
N MET A 1 -6.90 13.49 -4.73
CA MET A 1 -7.29 12.87 -6.01
C MET A 1 -8.40 11.85 -5.81
N ILE A 2 -8.26 10.89 -4.88
CA ILE A 2 -9.32 9.90 -4.56
C ILE A 2 -10.68 10.56 -4.29
N ASN A 3 -10.76 11.53 -3.36
CA ASN A 3 -12.01 12.25 -3.09
C ASN A 3 -12.63 12.95 -4.30
N ALA A 4 -11.81 13.43 -5.25
CA ALA A 4 -12.33 14.06 -6.46
C ALA A 4 -12.93 13.01 -7.39
N SER A 5 -12.29 11.85 -7.53
CA SER A 5 -12.83 10.71 -8.29
C SER A 5 -14.13 10.16 -7.70
N LYS A 6 -14.27 10.14 -6.36
CA LYS A 6 -15.52 9.79 -5.69
C LYS A 6 -16.66 10.80 -5.93
N GLN A 7 -16.34 12.01 -6.39
CA GLN A 7 -17.28 13.07 -6.71
C GLN A 7 -17.48 13.22 -8.22
N ASP A 8 -17.15 12.19 -9.00
CA ASP A 8 -17.26 12.17 -10.47
C ASP A 8 -16.44 13.27 -11.18
N LEU A 9 -15.39 13.79 -10.54
CA LEU A 9 -14.52 14.81 -11.12
C LEU A 9 -13.38 14.22 -11.99
N GLY A 10 -13.42 12.92 -12.26
CA GLY A 10 -12.52 12.24 -13.19
C GLY A 10 -11.89 10.96 -12.65
N ILE A 11 -10.95 10.40 -13.42
CA ILE A 11 -10.25 9.15 -13.13
C ILE A 11 -8.98 9.44 -12.32
N CYS A 12 -8.64 8.57 -11.37
CA CYS A 12 -7.36 8.64 -10.67
C CYS A 12 -6.57 7.34 -10.82
N PHE A 13 -5.24 7.46 -10.86
CA PHE A 13 -4.31 6.34 -10.86
C PHE A 13 -3.58 6.32 -9.52
N VAL A 14 -3.91 5.34 -8.68
CA VAL A 14 -3.38 5.18 -7.32
C VAL A 14 -3.15 3.71 -7.01
N SER A 15 -2.35 3.43 -5.99
CA SER A 15 -2.18 2.05 -5.52
C SER A 15 -3.49 1.55 -4.91
N GLU A 16 -3.86 0.32 -5.25
CA GLU A 16 -5.10 -0.34 -4.82
C GLU A 16 -5.27 -0.33 -3.29
N GLN A 17 -4.17 -0.45 -2.54
CA GLN A 17 -4.17 -0.42 -1.08
C GLN A 17 -4.81 0.85 -0.48
N PHE A 18 -4.89 1.96 -1.24
CA PHE A 18 -5.50 3.21 -0.78
C PHE A 18 -6.99 3.35 -1.13
N VAL A 19 -7.52 2.46 -1.95
CA VAL A 19 -8.91 2.52 -2.48
C VAL A 19 -9.63 1.17 -2.33
N HIS A 20 -9.06 0.25 -1.56
CA HIS A 20 -9.58 -1.10 -1.41
C HIS A 20 -11.02 -1.09 -0.88
N ASP A 21 -11.26 -0.33 0.19
CA ASP A 21 -12.57 -0.22 0.82
C ASP A 21 -13.57 0.45 -0.12
N GLU A 22 -13.19 1.51 -0.83
CA GLU A 22 -14.04 2.19 -1.80
C GLU A 22 -14.43 1.28 -2.97
N ILE A 23 -13.52 0.44 -3.45
CA ILE A 23 -13.82 -0.54 -4.50
C ILE A 23 -14.75 -1.61 -3.95
N GLN A 24 -14.49 -2.15 -2.75
CA GLN A 24 -15.37 -3.15 -2.12
C GLN A 24 -16.78 -2.61 -1.86
N ASN A 25 -16.89 -1.34 -1.48
CA ASN A 25 -18.18 -0.68 -1.23
C ASN A 25 -18.88 -0.21 -2.52
N GLY A 26 -18.23 -0.35 -3.69
CA GLY A 26 -18.77 0.09 -4.98
C GLY A 26 -18.77 1.60 -5.19
N GLU A 27 -18.04 2.36 -4.36
CA GLU A 27 -17.86 3.80 -4.50
C GLU A 27 -16.88 4.17 -5.61
N LEU A 28 -15.94 3.26 -5.91
CA LEU A 28 -15.01 3.38 -7.02
C LEU A 28 -15.04 2.10 -7.87
N ILE A 29 -14.89 2.27 -9.18
CA ILE A 29 -14.89 1.16 -10.14
C ILE A 29 -13.53 1.12 -10.84
N PRO A 30 -12.80 -0.01 -10.80
CA PRO A 30 -11.56 -0.16 -11.53
C PRO A 30 -11.84 -0.16 -13.04
N ILE A 31 -11.03 0.60 -13.78
CA ILE A 31 -11.08 0.66 -15.24
C ILE A 31 -9.70 0.33 -15.80
N LEU A 32 -9.63 -0.10 -17.07
CA LEU A 32 -8.37 -0.47 -17.72
C LEU A 32 -7.59 -1.51 -16.90
N THR A 33 -8.27 -2.57 -16.44
CA THR A 33 -7.68 -3.60 -15.55
C THR A 33 -6.52 -4.35 -16.19
N GLU A 34 -6.41 -4.33 -17.51
CA GLU A 34 -5.28 -4.86 -18.27
C GLU A 34 -4.03 -3.95 -18.23
N TRP A 35 -4.19 -2.68 -17.85
CA TRP A 35 -3.10 -1.71 -17.73
C TRP A 35 -2.60 -1.65 -16.29
N VAL A 36 -1.59 -2.46 -16.00
CA VAL A 36 -0.94 -2.50 -14.68
C VAL A 36 0.29 -1.59 -14.66
N GLY A 37 0.37 -0.73 -13.64
CA GLY A 37 1.56 0.08 -13.40
C GLY A 37 2.76 -0.72 -12.93
N ILE A 38 3.93 -0.08 -12.92
CA ILE A 38 5.14 -0.70 -12.37
C ILE A 38 5.00 -0.81 -10.85
N PRO A 39 5.16 -2.00 -10.24
CA PRO A 39 5.10 -2.17 -8.80
C PRO A 39 6.17 -1.33 -8.11
N ARG A 40 5.80 -0.65 -7.03
CA ARG A 40 6.67 0.26 -6.27
C ARG A 40 6.99 -0.37 -4.91
N PRO A 41 8.27 -0.59 -4.58
CA PRO A 41 8.65 -1.10 -3.27
C PRO A 41 8.44 -0.03 -2.19
N VAL A 42 8.02 -0.48 -1.00
CA VAL A 42 7.94 0.32 0.22
C VAL A 42 9.10 -0.06 1.14
N TYR A 43 9.83 0.93 1.66
CA TYR A 43 11.04 0.71 2.45
C TYR A 43 10.90 1.24 3.88
N VAL A 44 11.36 0.43 4.84
CA VAL A 44 11.60 0.88 6.21
C VAL A 44 13.02 1.41 6.30
N MET A 45 13.17 2.73 6.42
CA MET A 45 14.47 3.38 6.55
C MET A 45 14.87 3.55 8.02
N VAL A 46 16.02 2.98 8.40
CA VAL A 46 16.62 3.13 9.72
C VAL A 46 18.01 3.73 9.60
N ARG A 47 18.45 4.49 10.62
CA ARG A 47 19.79 5.10 10.62
C ARG A 47 20.86 4.02 10.76
N ASP A 48 21.91 4.14 9.96
CA ASP A 48 23.02 3.19 9.84
C ASP A 48 24.15 3.38 10.89
N ARG A 49 23.95 4.19 11.93
CA ARG A 49 25.01 4.43 12.92
C ARG A 49 24.93 3.41 14.03
N CYS A 50 25.85 2.42 14.01
CA CYS A 50 26.36 1.47 15.02
C CYS A 50 25.45 0.87 16.12
N TYR A 51 24.33 1.49 16.47
CA TYR A 51 23.42 1.08 17.52
C TYR A 51 21.97 1.35 17.12
N ILE A 52 21.24 0.29 16.80
CA ILE A 52 19.77 0.31 16.73
C ILE A 52 19.24 -0.08 18.12
N PRO A 53 18.50 0.81 18.81
CA PRO A 53 17.92 0.47 20.11
C PRO A 53 17.02 -0.77 20.02
N ASN A 54 16.99 -1.58 21.07
CA ASN A 54 16.25 -2.85 21.06
C ASN A 54 14.77 -2.67 20.70
N ARG A 55 14.13 -1.61 21.19
CA ARG A 55 12.75 -1.24 20.82
C ARG A 55 12.54 -1.07 19.31
N VAL A 56 13.52 -0.51 18.60
CA VAL A 56 13.46 -0.30 17.15
C VAL A 56 13.68 -1.62 16.40
N LYS A 57 14.55 -2.50 16.92
CA LYS A 57 14.72 -3.86 16.37
C LYS A 57 13.41 -4.66 16.45
N ILE A 58 12.77 -4.64 17.63
CA ILE A 58 11.48 -5.30 17.85
C ILE A 58 10.42 -4.73 16.92
N PHE A 59 10.33 -3.39 16.80
CA PHE A 59 9.37 -2.75 15.90
C PHE A 59 9.63 -3.09 14.43
N LYS A 60 10.89 -3.08 13.99
CA LYS A 60 11.28 -3.51 12.64
C LYS A 60 10.85 -4.95 12.37
N GLN A 61 11.18 -5.87 13.29
CA GLN A 61 10.79 -7.28 13.17
C GLN A 61 9.27 -7.45 13.12
N TYR A 62 8.54 -6.70 13.95
CA TYR A 62 7.08 -6.69 13.94
C TYR A 62 6.53 -6.22 12.60
N ILE A 63 7.00 -5.10 12.05
CA ILE A 63 6.57 -4.61 10.73
C ILE A 63 6.90 -5.63 9.64
N GLU A 64 8.11 -6.20 9.64
CA GLU A 64 8.51 -7.21 8.65
C GLU A 64 7.60 -8.44 8.69
N GLN A 65 7.20 -8.88 9.88
CA GLN A 65 6.28 -9.99 10.05
C GLN A 65 4.85 -9.61 9.63
N TYR A 66 4.37 -8.44 10.08
CA TYR A 66 3.05 -7.91 9.74
C TYR A 66 2.86 -7.80 8.23
N ILE A 67 3.85 -7.24 7.52
CA ILE A 67 3.82 -7.15 6.06
C ILE A 67 3.87 -8.54 5.43
N LYS A 68 4.69 -9.49 5.92
CA LYS A 68 4.74 -10.86 5.38
C LYS A 68 3.40 -11.59 5.53
N ASP A 69 2.73 -11.42 6.66
CA ASP A 69 1.44 -12.04 6.92
C ASP A 69 0.33 -11.42 6.06
N GLU A 70 0.40 -10.11 5.76
CA GLU A 70 -0.46 -9.46 4.78
C GLU A 70 -0.17 -9.88 3.31
N ASN A 71 1.07 -10.30 3.00
CA ASN A 71 1.48 -10.76 1.65
C ASN A 71 0.87 -12.11 1.21
N VAL A 72 -0.07 -12.68 1.97
CA VAL A 72 -0.91 -13.79 1.47
C VAL A 72 -2.02 -13.28 0.52
N ASN A 73 -2.30 -11.97 0.46
CA ASN A 73 -3.42 -11.41 -0.34
C ASN A 73 -3.04 -10.50 -1.53
N TYR A 74 -1.76 -10.32 -1.85
CA TYR A 74 -1.36 -9.57 -3.06
C TYR A 74 -0.51 -10.44 -3.97
N GLN A 75 -1.13 -11.47 -4.56
CA GLN A 75 -0.58 -12.18 -5.70
C GLN A 75 -1.07 -11.51 -6.98
N ILE A 76 -0.11 -11.00 -7.75
CA ILE A 76 -0.24 -10.61 -9.16
C ILE A 76 -0.38 -11.89 -9.99
#